data_AF-A0A7S1GX52-F1
#
_entry.id   AF-A0A7S1GX52-F1
#
_cell.length_a   1.000
_cell.length_b   1.000
_cell.length_c   1.000
_cell.angle_alpha   90.00
_cell.angle_beta   90.00
_cell.angle_gamma   90.00
#
_symmetry.space_group_name_H-M   'P 1'
#
loop_
_entity.id
_entity.type
_entity.pdbx_description
1 polymer ?
#
loop_
_entity_poly.entity_id
_entity_poly.type
_entity_poly.pdbx_seq_one_letter_code
_entity_poly.pdbx_strand_id
1 'polypeptide(L)'
;PPPQQESRPPPSSEGAGGGKGGGKQGRARLTFERKELKDYVPEIAALAFLVLYVANYFYGDSRNRAIAGEWMRYCEGVLHDNFALVGKLEKESACEYRMYCSGRLNCEGVVVIIHTAPRHDLARMLFNMVASSQPREDTVTFEAVMG
;
A
#
# COMPACT_ATOMS: atom_id res chain seq x y z
N PRO A 1 16.25 -29.60 69.66
CA PRO A 1 15.35 -30.00 68.55
C PRO A 1 16.00 -29.67 67.18
N PRO A 2 15.96 -30.53 66.15
CA PRO A 2 15.17 -31.74 65.93
C PRO A 2 16.03 -33.03 65.75
N PRO A 3 15.40 -34.20 65.53
CA PRO A 3 16.04 -35.49 65.25
C PRO A 3 15.87 -35.97 63.78
N GLN A 4 16.46 -37.16 63.50
CA GLN A 4 16.16 -38.14 62.43
C GLN A 4 16.89 -37.98 61.07
N GLN A 5 17.29 -39.03 60.33
CA GLN A 5 17.45 -40.48 60.54
C GLN A 5 18.03 -41.01 59.20
N GLU A 6 19.16 -41.72 59.24
CA GLU A 6 19.87 -42.21 58.07
C GLU A 6 19.43 -43.64 57.67
N SER A 7 19.03 -43.75 56.40
CA SER A 7 18.93 -44.87 55.44
C SER A 7 18.86 -46.37 55.86
N ARG A 8 17.92 -47.10 55.21
CA ARG A 8 17.97 -48.55 54.90
C ARG A 8 17.30 -48.84 53.53
N PRO A 9 17.56 -50.02 52.90
CA PRO A 9 17.89 -50.18 51.47
C PRO A 9 16.73 -50.71 50.57
N PRO A 10 16.91 -50.81 49.22
CA PRO A 10 15.92 -51.39 48.29
C PRO A 10 16.04 -52.94 48.23
N PRO A 11 15.03 -53.72 47.77
CA PRO A 11 14.87 -53.95 46.33
C PRO A 11 13.43 -54.29 45.81
N SER A 12 13.23 -53.92 44.54
CA SER A 12 12.63 -54.66 43.42
C SER A 12 11.55 -55.73 43.68
N SER A 13 10.39 -55.58 43.03
CA SER A 13 9.97 -56.48 41.94
C SER A 13 8.65 -56.04 41.28
N GLU A 14 8.59 -56.33 39.99
CA GLU A 14 7.59 -56.01 38.99
C GLU A 14 6.19 -56.55 39.27
N GLY A 15 5.19 -55.93 38.63
CA GLY A 15 3.85 -56.47 38.51
C GLY A 15 3.00 -55.68 37.52
N ALA A 16 2.94 -56.17 36.28
CA ALA A 16 2.10 -55.67 35.20
C ALA A 16 0.59 -55.71 35.54
N GLY A 17 -0.19 -54.80 34.95
CA GLY A 17 -1.65 -54.82 35.05
C GLY A 17 -2.32 -53.81 34.13
N GLY A 18 -3.04 -54.34 33.14
CA GLY A 18 -3.58 -53.58 32.01
C GLY A 18 -4.81 -52.73 32.29
N GLY A 19 -4.95 -51.69 31.46
CA GLY A 19 -6.17 -51.25 30.78
C GLY A 19 -7.39 -50.83 31.59
N LYS A 20 -7.81 -49.58 31.41
CA LYS A 20 -9.22 -49.29 31.09
C LYS A 20 -9.37 -47.93 30.42
N GLY A 21 -9.97 -47.96 29.23
CA GLY A 21 -10.45 -46.78 28.53
C GLY A 21 -11.48 -46.01 29.35
N GLY A 22 -11.40 -44.70 29.25
CA GLY A 22 -12.39 -43.77 29.78
C GLY A 22 -12.46 -42.58 28.84
N GLY A 23 -13.24 -42.72 27.76
CA GLY A 23 -13.56 -41.61 26.88
C GLY A 23 -14.31 -40.54 27.67
N LYS A 24 -13.65 -39.43 27.98
CA LYS A 24 -14.32 -38.19 28.35
C LYS A 24 -14.55 -37.42 27.06
N GLN A 25 -15.75 -37.56 26.50
CA GLN A 25 -16.28 -36.59 25.54
C GLN A 25 -16.37 -35.25 26.27
N GLY A 26 -15.31 -34.46 26.17
CA GLY A 26 -15.31 -33.07 26.54
C GLY A 26 -16.23 -32.36 25.56
N ARG A 27 -17.48 -32.14 25.97
CA ARG A 27 -18.41 -31.25 25.30
C ARG A 27 -17.71 -29.88 25.23
N ALA A 28 -17.24 -29.50 24.04
CA ALA A 28 -16.57 -28.22 23.83
C ALA A 28 -17.54 -27.12 24.25
N ARG A 29 -17.32 -26.59 25.45
CA ARG A 29 -18.04 -25.43 25.95
C ARG A 29 -17.49 -24.27 25.15
N LEU A 30 -18.21 -23.87 24.09
CA LEU A 30 -17.93 -22.62 23.41
C LEU A 30 -18.20 -21.50 24.41
N THR A 31 -17.17 -21.15 25.17
CA THR A 31 -17.15 -19.96 26.01
C THR A 31 -17.10 -18.78 25.06
N PHE A 32 -18.26 -18.17 24.84
CA PHE A 32 -18.35 -16.85 24.24
C PHE A 32 -17.76 -15.86 25.26
N GLU A 33 -16.44 -15.71 25.23
CA GLU A 33 -15.73 -14.68 25.97
C GLU A 33 -16.28 -13.32 25.51
N ARG A 34 -16.81 -12.55 26.46
CA ARG A 34 -17.29 -11.20 26.20
C ARG A 34 -16.07 -10.32 25.96
N LYS A 35 -15.67 -10.15 24.69
CA LYS A 35 -14.61 -9.21 24.31
C LYS A 35 -14.95 -7.82 24.83
N GLU A 36 -14.02 -7.22 25.56
CA GLU A 36 -14.15 -5.83 25.99
C GLU A 36 -13.80 -4.90 24.83
N LEU A 37 -14.26 -3.64 24.87
CA LEU A 37 -13.96 -2.65 23.82
C LEU A 37 -12.44 -2.44 23.63
N LYS A 38 -11.64 -2.69 24.68
CA LYS A 38 -10.17 -2.61 24.66
C LYS A 38 -9.54 -3.66 23.73
N ASP A 39 -10.18 -4.82 23.58
CA ASP A 39 -9.69 -5.90 22.73
C ASP A 39 -9.83 -5.58 21.23
N TYR A 40 -10.67 -4.59 20.88
CA TYR A 40 -10.88 -4.11 19.51
C TYR A 40 -10.02 -2.90 19.15
N VAL A 41 -9.23 -2.38 20.10
CA VAL A 41 -8.33 -1.24 19.85
C VAL A 41 -7.37 -1.51 18.68
N PRO A 42 -6.72 -2.68 18.53
CA PRO A 42 -5.83 -2.91 17.39
C PRO A 42 -6.60 -3.00 16.06
N GLU A 43 -7.80 -3.58 16.04
CA GLU A 43 -8.64 -3.64 14.84
C GLU A 43 -9.14 -2.25 14.42
N ILE A 44 -9.56 -1.42 15.38
CA ILE A 44 -9.99 -0.03 15.12
C ILE A 44 -8.80 0.80 14.64
N ALA A 45 -7.63 0.63 15.24
CA ALA A 45 -6.41 1.33 14.81
C ALA A 45 -5.99 0.92 13.40
N ALA A 46 -6.04 -0.38 13.07
CA ALA A 46 -5.74 -0.89 11.74
C ALA A 46 -6.73 -0.35 10.69
N LEU A 47 -8.02 -0.31 11.02
CA LEU A 47 -9.04 0.27 10.15
C LEU A 47 -8.81 1.77 9.95
N ALA A 48 -8.52 2.52 11.01
CA ALA A 48 -8.24 3.95 10.93
C ALA A 48 -7.00 4.23 10.06
N PHE A 49 -5.93 3.45 10.24
CA PHE A 49 -4.75 3.53 9.38
C PHE A 49 -5.07 3.26 7.91
N LEU A 50 -5.89 2.24 7.61
CA LEU A 50 -6.31 1.93 6.25
C LEU A 50 -7.13 3.07 5.63
N VAL A 51 -8.06 3.66 6.39
CA VAL A 51 -8.86 4.80 5.93
C VAL A 51 -7.97 6.00 5.61
N LEU A 52 -7.04 6.34 6.50
CA LEU A 52 -6.08 7.43 6.27
C LEU A 52 -5.18 7.14 5.06
N TYR A 53 -4.75 5.90 4.89
CA TYR A 53 -3.96 5.46 3.74
C TYR A 53 -4.71 5.71 2.43
N VAL A 54 -5.97 5.26 2.35
CA VAL A 54 -6.81 5.42 1.16
C VAL A 54 -7.15 6.90 0.92
N ALA A 55 -7.46 7.67 1.96
CA ALA A 55 -7.72 9.10 1.84
C ALA A 55 -6.50 9.86 1.30
N ASN A 56 -5.30 9.55 1.81
CA ASN A 56 -4.05 10.14 1.32
C ASN A 56 -3.80 9.79 -0.15
N TYR A 57 -4.12 8.56 -0.57
CA TYR A 57 -4.02 8.15 -1.97
C TYR A 57 -4.90 9.03 -2.87
N PHE A 58 -6.19 9.19 -2.53
CA PHE A 58 -7.10 10.02 -3.32
C PHE A 58 -6.70 11.49 -3.34
N TYR A 59 -6.20 12.02 -2.22
CA TYR A 59 -5.71 13.39 -2.14
C TYR A 59 -4.50 13.61 -3.07
N GLY A 60 -3.52 12.70 -3.03
CA GLY A 60 -2.35 12.77 -3.90
C GLY A 60 -2.70 12.67 -5.39
N ASP A 61 -3.58 11.74 -5.74
CA ASP A 61 -4.09 11.55 -7.10
C ASP A 61 -4.86 12.78 -7.62
N SER A 62 -5.68 13.40 -6.76
CA SER A 62 -6.39 14.65 -7.12
C SER A 62 -5.43 15.82 -7.35
N ARG A 63 -4.35 15.93 -6.56
CA ARG A 63 -3.33 16.97 -6.75
C ARG A 63 -2.53 16.75 -8.04
N ASN A 64 -2.18 15.51 -8.36
CA ASN A 64 -1.50 15.18 -9.62
C ASN A 64 -2.37 15.54 -10.83
N ARG A 65 -3.67 15.24 -10.78
CA ARG A 65 -4.62 15.66 -11.82
C ARG A 65 -4.69 17.17 -11.99
N ALA A 66 -4.70 17.92 -10.88
CA ALA A 66 -4.74 19.37 -10.93
C ALA A 66 -3.50 19.95 -11.62
N ILE A 67 -2.30 19.44 -11.29
CA ILE A 67 -1.04 19.88 -11.90
C ILE A 67 -1.02 19.60 -13.41
N ALA A 68 -1.39 18.38 -13.81
CA ALA A 68 -1.45 18.00 -15.21
C ALA A 68 -2.47 18.86 -16.00
N GLY A 69 -3.62 19.15 -15.37
CA GLY A 69 -4.63 20.04 -15.94
C GLY A 69 -4.17 21.49 -16.06
N GLU A 70 -3.48 22.03 -15.04
CA GLU A 70 -2.90 23.38 -15.09
C GLU A 70 -1.84 23.51 -16.18
N TRP A 71 -0.96 22.51 -16.32
CA TRP A 71 0.03 22.46 -17.39
C TRP A 71 -0.65 22.47 -18.77
N MET A 72 -1.69 21.65 -18.97
CA MET A 72 -2.42 21.60 -20.24
C MET A 72 -3.05 22.95 -20.57
N ARG A 73 -3.69 23.61 -19.61
CA ARG A 73 -4.32 24.92 -19.81
C ARG A 73 -3.31 26.01 -20.19
N TYR A 74 -2.08 25.91 -19.69
CA TYR A 74 -1.01 26.83 -20.05
C TYR A 74 -0.48 26.56 -21.47
N CYS A 75 -0.34 25.30 -21.84
CA CYS A 75 0.20 24.89 -23.14
C CYS A 75 -0.85 24.85 -24.27
N GLU A 76 -2.14 24.88 -23.96
CA GLU A 76 -3.25 24.74 -24.92
C GLU A 76 -3.11 25.69 -26.12
N GLY A 77 -2.84 26.98 -25.87
CA GLY A 77 -2.64 27.96 -26.93
C GLY A 77 -1.46 27.62 -27.84
N VAL A 78 -0.30 27.31 -27.24
CA VAL A 78 0.92 26.96 -27.99
C VAL A 78 0.71 25.70 -28.84
N LEU A 79 -0.03 24.71 -28.33
CA LEU A 79 -0.30 23.48 -29.05
C LEU A 79 -1.25 23.72 -30.23
N HIS A 80 -2.32 24.49 -30.02
CA HIS A 80 -3.26 24.84 -31.08
C HIS A 80 -2.67 25.75 -32.16
N ASP A 81 -1.70 26.60 -31.81
CA ASP A 81 -0.99 27.43 -32.78
C ASP A 81 -0.05 26.62 -33.69
N ASN A 82 0.44 25.47 -33.21
CA ASN A 82 1.45 24.67 -33.90
C ASN A 82 0.91 23.38 -34.54
N PHE A 83 -0.23 22.87 -34.09
CA PHE A 83 -0.80 21.60 -34.51
C PHE A 83 -2.27 21.77 -34.90
N ALA A 84 -2.66 21.20 -36.06
CA ALA A 84 -4.05 21.22 -36.51
C ALA A 84 -4.95 20.31 -35.66
N LEU A 85 -4.39 19.23 -35.11
CA LEU A 85 -5.09 18.30 -34.24
C LEU A 85 -4.39 18.25 -32.89
N VAL A 86 -5.09 18.67 -31.83
CA VAL A 86 -4.64 18.56 -30.44
C VAL A 86 -5.64 17.67 -29.70
N GLY A 87 -5.16 16.55 -29.20
CA GLY A 87 -5.94 15.62 -28.41
C GLY A 87 -6.12 16.08 -26.97
N LYS A 88 -7.10 15.49 -26.30
CA LYS A 88 -7.34 15.66 -24.87
C LYS A 88 -6.20 15.02 -24.07
N LEU A 89 -5.83 15.63 -22.94
CA LEU A 89 -4.97 15.00 -21.95
C LEU A 89 -5.73 13.88 -21.23
N GLU A 90 -5.27 12.65 -21.43
CA GLU A 90 -5.85 11.45 -20.84
C GLU A 90 -4.95 10.89 -19.74
N LYS A 91 -5.58 10.34 -18.71
CA LYS A 91 -4.87 9.71 -17.59
C LYS A 91 -4.57 8.26 -17.94
N GLU A 92 -3.30 7.92 -18.12
CA GLU A 92 -2.87 6.54 -18.38
C GLU A 92 -2.57 5.79 -17.07
N SER A 93 -2.01 6.49 -16.08
CA SER A 93 -1.69 5.93 -14.76
C SER A 93 -1.93 6.96 -13.66
N ALA A 94 -1.78 6.57 -12.38
CA ALA A 94 -1.90 7.49 -11.24
C ALA A 94 -0.86 8.65 -11.27
N CYS A 95 0.23 8.44 -12.00
CA CYS A 95 1.31 9.42 -12.17
C CYS A 95 1.58 9.83 -13.61
N GLU A 96 0.87 9.25 -14.59
CA GLU A 96 1.19 9.41 -16.01
C GLU A 96 -0.03 9.89 -16.78
N TYR A 97 0.17 10.95 -17.55
CA TYR A 97 -0.85 11.54 -18.42
C TYR A 97 -0.29 11.64 -19.84
N ARG A 98 -1.10 11.28 -20.83
CA ARG A 98 -0.71 11.30 -22.23
C ARG A 98 -1.67 12.11 -23.06
N MET A 99 -1.13 12.82 -24.05
CA MET A 99 -1.91 13.43 -25.11
C MET A 99 -1.22 13.27 -26.45
N TYR A 100 -2.01 13.35 -27.51
CA TYR A 100 -1.55 13.19 -28.89
C TYR A 100 -1.81 14.47 -29.67
N CYS A 101 -0.81 14.97 -30.39
CA CYS A 101 -0.91 16.14 -31.25
C CYS A 101 -0.44 15.77 -32.67
N SER A 102 -1.04 16.33 -33.72
CA SER A 102 -0.61 16.12 -35.11
C SER A 102 -1.03 17.26 -36.04
N GLY A 103 -0.61 17.20 -37.30
CA GLY A 103 -0.99 18.19 -38.31
C GLY A 103 0.01 19.32 -38.52
N ARG A 104 1.30 19.08 -38.26
CA ARG A 104 2.40 19.99 -38.63
C ARG A 104 3.21 19.39 -39.78
N LEU A 105 3.57 20.21 -40.76
CA LEU A 105 4.41 19.77 -41.88
C LEU A 105 5.76 19.28 -41.33
N ASN A 106 6.18 18.07 -41.72
CA ASN A 106 7.38 17.34 -41.24
C ASN A 106 7.31 16.76 -39.82
N CYS A 107 6.14 16.74 -39.18
CA CYS A 107 5.93 16.00 -37.94
C CYS A 107 4.59 15.26 -38.02
N GLU A 108 4.66 13.94 -38.20
CA GLU A 108 3.48 13.08 -38.36
C GLU A 108 2.62 13.12 -37.09
N GLY A 109 3.27 13.17 -35.93
CA GLY A 109 2.60 13.41 -34.66
C GLY A 109 3.60 13.59 -33.52
N VAL A 110 3.14 14.22 -32.44
CA VAL A 110 3.85 14.34 -31.16
C VAL A 110 2.98 13.74 -30.07
N VAL A 111 3.57 12.85 -29.29
CA VAL A 111 2.98 12.32 -28.07
C VAL A 111 3.60 13.07 -26.91
N VAL A 112 2.78 13.68 -26.07
CA VAL A 112 3.26 14.35 -24.86
C VAL A 112 2.88 13.53 -23.65
N ILE A 113 3.87 13.25 -22.82
CA ILE A 113 3.76 12.41 -21.63
C ILE A 113 4.16 13.25 -20.43
N ILE A 114 3.25 13.40 -19.48
CA ILE A 114 3.51 14.11 -18.22
C ILE A 114 3.64 13.06 -17.11
N HIS A 115 4.85 12.92 -16.60
CA HIS A 115 5.15 12.13 -15.42
C HIS A 115 5.10 13.05 -14.19
N THR A 116 4.04 12.92 -13.41
CA THR A 116 3.92 13.57 -12.11
C THR A 116 4.58 12.73 -11.02
N ALA A 117 5.19 13.37 -10.03
CA ALA A 117 5.75 12.66 -8.88
C ALA A 117 4.66 11.83 -8.16
N PRO A 118 5.00 10.62 -7.65
CA PRO A 118 4.08 9.80 -6.88
C PRO A 118 3.84 10.41 -5.50
N ARG A 119 2.90 11.37 -5.43
CA ARG A 119 2.48 12.05 -4.20
C ARG A 119 1.58 11.19 -3.32
N HIS A 120 0.96 10.17 -3.90
CA HIS A 120 0.06 9.23 -3.22
C HIS A 120 0.79 8.08 -2.51
N ASP A 121 2.10 7.91 -2.75
CA ASP A 121 2.88 6.82 -2.17
C ASP A 121 3.37 7.16 -0.76
N LEU A 122 2.74 6.53 0.24
CA LEU A 122 3.11 6.66 1.66
C LEU A 122 4.45 6.00 1.96
N ALA A 123 4.84 4.94 1.27
CA ALA A 123 6.16 4.34 1.44
C ALA A 123 7.21 5.35 1.00
N ARG A 124 7.04 6.00 -0.16
CA ARG A 124 7.92 7.08 -0.62
C ARG A 124 7.98 8.26 0.36
N MET A 125 6.87 8.61 1.01
CA MET A 125 6.84 9.64 2.06
C MET A 125 7.64 9.23 3.31
N LEU A 126 7.47 7.99 3.78
CA LEU A 126 8.20 7.44 4.92
C LEU A 126 9.69 7.30 4.61
N PHE A 127 10.04 6.81 3.41
CA PHE A 127 11.42 6.74 2.94
C PHE A 127 12.05 8.12 2.83
N ASN A 128 11.33 9.13 2.33
CA ASN A 128 11.84 10.50 2.28
C ASN A 128 12.03 11.14 3.67
N MET A 129 11.29 10.68 4.68
CA MET A 129 11.47 11.14 6.07
C MET A 129 12.73 10.56 6.71
N VAL A 130 13.10 9.32 6.34
CA VAL A 130 14.25 8.59 6.91
C VAL A 130 15.52 8.82 6.10
N ALA A 131 15.42 8.72 4.78
CA ALA A 131 16.47 8.97 3.82
C ALA A 131 16.13 10.28 3.10
N SER A 132 16.70 11.39 3.58
CA SER A 132 16.50 12.76 3.10
C SER A 132 17.02 12.97 1.67
N SER A 133 16.51 12.22 0.67
CA SER A 133 17.34 11.83 -0.48
C SER A 133 16.64 11.72 -1.83
N GLN A 134 15.40 12.17 -2.03
CA GLN A 134 14.83 12.17 -3.39
C GLN A 134 14.12 13.48 -3.76
N PRO A 135 14.61 14.23 -4.76
CA PRO A 135 13.88 15.38 -5.29
C PRO A 135 12.58 14.90 -5.95
N ARG A 136 11.49 15.65 -5.72
CA ARG A 136 10.19 15.45 -6.35
C ARG A 136 10.15 16.29 -7.62
N GLU A 137 10.64 15.73 -8.71
CA GLU A 137 10.60 16.38 -10.01
C GLU A 137 9.42 15.83 -10.80
N ASP A 138 8.61 16.74 -11.35
CA ASP A 138 7.62 16.40 -12.37
C ASP A 138 8.33 16.54 -13.74
N THR A 139 8.21 15.55 -14.61
CA THR A 139 8.90 15.52 -15.91
C THR A 139 7.89 15.50 -17.04
N VAL A 140 8.13 16.29 -18.08
CA VAL A 140 7.33 16.29 -19.32
C VAL A 140 8.20 15.82 -20.47
N THR A 141 7.77 14.75 -21.13
CA THR A 141 8.46 14.13 -22.27
C THR A 141 7.67 14.37 -23.54
N PHE A 142 8.37 14.70 -24.62
CA PHE A 142 7.79 14.87 -25.96
C PHE A 142 8.41 13.82 -26.88
N GLU A 143 7.57 12.90 -27.35
CA GLU A 143 7.96 11.89 -28.33
C GLU A 143 7.43 12.31 -29.70
N ALA A 144 8.31 12.83 -30.55
CA ALA A 144 7.96 13.26 -31.90
C ALA A 144 8.24 12.15 -32.93
N VAL A 145 7.25 11.89 -33.78
CA VAL A 145 7.37 11.02 -34.94
C VAL A 145 7.60 11.88 -36.18
N MET A 146 8.72 11.64 -36.87
CA MET A 146 9.14 12.36 -38.06
C MET A 146 8.93 11.45 -39.28
N GLY A 147 8.26 11.97 -40.30
CA GLY A 147 7.99 11.29 -41.57
C GLY A 147 8.79 11.85 -42.73
#